data_AF-A0A0M2PX13-F1
#
_entry.id   AF-A0A0M2PX13-F1
#
_cell.length_a   1.000
_cell.length_b   1.000
_cell.length_c   1.000
_cell.angle_alpha   90.00
_cell.angle_beta   90.00
_cell.angle_gamma   90.00
#
_symmetry.space_group_name_H-M   'P 1'
#
loop_
_entity.id
_entity.type
_entity.pdbx_description
1 polymer ?
#
loop_
_entity_poly.entity_id
_entity_poly.type
_entity_poly.pdbx_seq_one_letter_code
_entity_poly.pdbx_strand_id
1 'polypeptide(L)'
;MKVRYQYRIYPTLQQVKGLNQLFGCCRVVYNDALAIVRSVPQGEKWPSNAELQKLVITQAKKTAERKWLADVSVVPLQQSVQDL
;
A
#
# COMPACT_ATOMS: atom_id res chain seq x y z
N MET A 1 31.68 -12.73 -4.44
CA MET A 1 31.15 -12.01 -5.62
C MET A 1 29.63 -12.12 -5.60
N LYS A 2 28.87 -11.04 -5.37
CA LYS A 2 27.39 -11.09 -5.42
C LYS A 2 26.96 -11.03 -6.89
N VAL A 3 26.50 -12.15 -7.43
CA VAL A 3 25.91 -12.20 -8.77
C VAL A 3 24.51 -11.60 -8.67
N ARG A 4 24.18 -10.62 -9.52
CA ARG A 4 22.81 -10.12 -9.65
C ARG A 4 22.15 -10.86 -10.79
N TYR A 5 21.01 -11.47 -10.52
CA TYR A 5 20.22 -12.12 -11.55
C TYR A 5 19.10 -11.19 -12.01
N GLN A 6 18.93 -11.09 -13.34
CA GLN A 6 17.77 -10.44 -13.94
C GLN A 6 16.87 -11.54 -14.49
N TYR A 7 15.61 -11.56 -14.04
CA TYR A 7 14.60 -12.49 -14.50
C TYR A 7 13.41 -11.72 -15.03
N ARG A 8 12.85 -12.19 -16.15
CA ARG A 8 11.55 -11.75 -16.64
C ARG A 8 10.51 -12.79 -16.22
N ILE A 9 9.47 -12.33 -15.53
CA ILE A 9 8.32 -13.17 -15.21
C ILE A 9 7.31 -13.16 -16.37
N TYR A 10 6.65 -14.29 -16.58
CA TYR A 10 5.57 -14.46 -17.56
C TYR A 10 4.31 -14.94 -16.83
N PRO A 11 3.57 -14.03 -16.18
CA PRO A 11 2.42 -14.40 -15.37
C PRO A 11 1.27 -14.93 -16.22
N THR A 12 0.53 -15.91 -15.70
CA THR A 12 -0.74 -16.34 -16.28
C THR A 12 -1.79 -15.23 -16.17
N LEU A 13 -2.89 -15.33 -16.94
CA LEU A 13 -3.97 -14.35 -16.86
C LEU A 13 -4.55 -14.20 -15.44
N GLN A 14 -4.61 -15.29 -14.67
CA GLN A 14 -5.05 -15.25 -13.28
C GLN A 14 -4.05 -14.49 -12.39
N GLN A 15 -2.75 -14.72 -12.57
CA GLN A 15 -1.71 -14.00 -11.84
C GLN A 15 -1.69 -12.51 -12.18
N VAL A 16 -1.85 -12.14 -13.46
CA VAL A 16 -1.95 -10.74 -13.89
C VAL A 16 -3.11 -10.03 -13.19
N LYS A 17 -4.29 -10.67 -13.08
CA LYS A 17 -5.43 -10.10 -12.36
C LYS A 17 -5.10 -9.85 -10.89
N GLY A 18 -4.49 -10.83 -10.21
CA GLY A 18 -4.08 -10.69 -8.81
C GLY A 18 -3.02 -9.60 -8.60
N LEU A 19 -2.03 -9.51 -9.49
CA LEU A 19 -1.01 -8.46 -9.46
C LEU A 19 -1.61 -7.07 -9.67
N ASN A 20 -2.50 -6.90 -10.66
CA ASN A 20 -3.17 -5.63 -10.92
C ASN A 20 -4.01 -5.19 -9.72
N GLN A 21 -4.72 -6.12 -9.08
CA GLN A 21 -5.47 -5.83 -7.86
C GLN A 21 -4.53 -5.40 -6.73
N LEU A 22 -3.45 -6.16 -6.48
CA LEU A 22 -2.46 -5.85 -5.44
C LEU A 22 -1.85 -4.45 -5.65
N PHE A 23 -1.35 -4.15 -6.84
CA PHE A 23 -0.74 -2.86 -7.15
C PHE A 23 -1.74 -1.72 -7.08
N GLY A 24 -2.99 -1.94 -7.50
CA GLY A 24 -4.09 -0.98 -7.31
C GLY A 24 -4.35 -0.68 -5.82
N CYS A 25 -4.38 -1.72 -4.97
CA CYS A 25 -4.53 -1.55 -3.53
C CYS A 25 -3.36 -0.76 -2.92
N CYS A 26 -2.11 -1.11 -3.27
CA CYS A 26 -0.92 -0.37 -2.83
C CYS A 26 -1.00 1.11 -3.23
N ARG A 27 -1.37 1.41 -4.49
CA ARG A 27 -1.54 2.77 -5.00
C ARG A 27 -2.53 3.58 -4.16
N VAL A 28 -3.67 2.99 -3.80
CA VAL A 28 -4.69 3.66 -2.98
C VAL A 28 -4.18 3.91 -1.57
N VAL A 29 -3.57 2.91 -0.93
CA VAL A 29 -3.00 3.04 0.42
C VAL A 29 -1.90 4.12 0.47
N TYR A 30 -0.99 4.14 -0.52
CA TYR A 30 0.02 5.18 -0.66
C TYR A 30 -0.60 6.58 -0.77
N ASN A 31 -1.58 6.74 -1.66
CA ASN A 31 -2.21 8.03 -1.91
C ASN A 31 -3.00 8.53 -0.69
N ASP A 32 -3.74 7.65 -0.02
CA ASP A 32 -4.48 7.97 1.20
C ASP A 32 -3.50 8.41 2.31
N ALA A 33 -2.35 7.73 2.46
CA ALA A 33 -1.32 8.11 3.42
C ALA A 33 -0.65 9.45 3.06
N LEU A 34 -0.29 9.66 1.79
CA LEU A 34 0.28 10.92 1.29
C LEU A 34 -0.69 12.09 1.50
N ALA A 35 -1.99 11.88 1.28
CA ALA A 35 -3.00 12.90 1.51
C ALA A 35 -3.07 13.31 2.98
N ILE A 36 -3.00 12.36 3.92
CA ILE A 36 -2.94 12.65 5.36
C ILE A 36 -1.68 13.47 5.69
N VAL A 37 -0.51 13.00 5.26
CA VAL A 37 0.77 13.71 5.52
C VAL A 37 0.74 15.14 4.98
N ARG A 38 0.21 15.34 3.77
CA ARG A 38 0.06 16.67 3.15
C ARG A 38 -0.96 17.58 3.83
N SER A 39 -1.92 17.01 4.56
CA SER A 39 -2.89 17.79 5.31
C SER A 39 -2.35 18.31 6.64
N VAL A 40 -1.21 17.79 7.11
CA VAL A 40 -0.58 18.23 8.37
C VAL A 40 -0.05 19.67 8.19
N PRO A 41 -0.41 20.61 9.09
CA PRO A 41 0.09 21.98 9.04
C PRO A 41 1.62 22.07 9.13
N GLN A 42 2.17 23.11 8.53
CA GLN A 42 3.62 23.33 8.55
C GLN A 42 4.11 23.55 10.00
N GLY A 43 5.14 22.79 10.39
CA GLY A 43 5.71 22.84 11.74
C GLY A 43 5.11 21.82 12.71
N GLU A 44 4.03 21.12 12.33
CA GLU A 44 3.51 19.99 13.08
C GLU A 44 4.20 18.68 12.68
N LYS A 45 4.27 17.75 13.64
CA LYS A 45 4.87 16.44 13.42
C LYS A 45 3.91 15.57 12.60
N TRP A 46 4.42 14.95 11.55
CA TRP A 46 3.66 13.96 10.78
C TRP A 46 3.27 12.75 11.64
N PRO A 47 2.12 12.11 11.34
CA PRO A 47 1.78 10.82 11.93
C PRO A 47 2.90 9.81 11.69
N SER A 48 3.16 8.98 12.68
CA SER A 48 4.09 7.87 12.55
C SER A 48 3.62 6.87 11.49
N ASN A 49 4.55 6.08 10.94
CA ASN A 49 4.22 5.00 10.00
C ASN A 49 3.15 4.04 10.56
N ALA A 50 3.23 3.71 11.86
CA ALA A 50 2.25 2.85 12.52
C ALA A 50 0.85 3.49 12.58
N GLU A 51 0.76 4.80 12.84
CA GLU A 51 -0.50 5.53 12.82
C GLU A 51 -1.09 5.60 11.41
N LEU A 52 -0.26 5.91 10.41
CA LEU A 52 -0.69 5.89 9.00
C LEU A 52 -1.24 4.52 8.61
N GLN A 53 -0.49 3.44 8.83
CA GLN A 53 -0.95 2.08 8.54
C GLN A 53 -2.26 1.74 9.27
N LYS A 54 -2.42 2.15 10.54
CA LYS A 54 -3.66 1.95 11.28
C LYS A 54 -4.84 2.65 10.59
N LEU A 55 -4.67 3.88 10.12
CA LEU A 55 -5.71 4.66 9.47
C LEU A 55 -6.03 4.10 8.07
N VAL A 56 -5.04 4.01 7.20
CA VAL A 56 -5.24 3.74 5.76
C VAL A 56 -5.33 2.26 5.40
N ILE A 57 -5.00 1.36 6.33
CA ILE A 57 -5.12 -0.09 6.14
C ILE A 57 -6.12 -0.66 7.14
N THR A 58 -5.82 -0.60 8.45
CA THR A 58 -6.58 -1.35 9.45
C THR A 58 -8.01 -0.83 9.64
N GLN A 59 -8.19 0.50 9.72
CA GLN A 59 -9.53 1.08 9.81
C GLN A 59 -10.20 1.18 8.44
N ALA A 60 -9.44 1.54 7.39
CA ALA A 60 -9.97 1.58 6.03
C ALA A 60 -10.65 0.26 5.62
N LYS A 61 -10.05 -0.90 5.88
CA LYS A 61 -10.63 -2.23 5.57
C LYS A 61 -12.02 -2.48 6.18
N LYS A 62 -12.41 -1.74 7.23
CA LYS A 62 -13.71 -1.86 7.89
C LYS A 62 -14.80 -1.01 7.23
N THR A 63 -14.42 -0.06 6.38
CA THR A 63 -15.35 0.80 5.64
C THR A 63 -15.88 0.11 4.40
N ALA A 64 -17.08 0.46 3.95
CA ALA A 64 -17.67 -0.15 2.75
C ALA A 64 -16.87 0.21 1.48
N GLU A 65 -16.30 1.41 1.45
CA GLU A 65 -15.56 2.00 0.34
C GLU A 65 -14.17 1.39 0.16
N ARG A 66 -13.60 0.80 1.22
CA ARG A 66 -12.23 0.26 1.23
C ARG A 66 -12.13 -1.19 1.70
N LYS A 67 -13.26 -1.90 1.87
CA LYS A 67 -13.27 -3.32 2.27
C LYS A 67 -12.43 -4.23 1.36
N TRP A 68 -12.35 -3.91 0.08
CA TRP A 68 -11.60 -4.67 -0.94
C TRP A 68 -10.07 -4.66 -0.71
N LEU A 69 -9.54 -3.78 0.16
CA LEU A 69 -8.16 -3.87 0.61
C LEU A 69 -7.89 -5.16 1.42
N ALA A 70 -8.94 -5.82 1.93
CA ALA A 70 -8.83 -7.11 2.61
C ALA A 70 -8.58 -8.29 1.66
N ASP A 71 -8.80 -8.11 0.35
CA ASP A 71 -8.70 -9.17 -0.65
C ASP A 71 -7.24 -9.44 -1.08
N VAL A 72 -6.29 -8.64 -0.62
CA VAL A 72 -4.87 -8.75 -0.94
C VAL A 72 -4.01 -8.89 0.32
N SER A 73 -2.78 -9.39 0.13
CA SER A 73 -1.81 -9.46 1.22
C SER A 73 -1.59 -8.10 1.85
N VAL A 74 -1.55 -8.06 3.18
CA VAL A 74 -1.32 -6.83 3.94
C VAL A 74 0.13 -6.34 3.84
N VAL A 75 1.08 -7.25 3.60
CA VAL A 75 2.51 -6.94 3.64
C VAL A 75 2.90 -5.89 2.58
N PRO A 76 2.49 -6.01 1.29
CA PRO A 76 2.75 -4.97 0.31
C PRO A 76 2.01 -3.66 0.58
N LEU A 77 0.87 -3.68 1.27
CA LEU A 77 0.18 -2.46 1.69
C LEU A 77 0.98 -1.72 2.76
N GLN A 78 1.49 -2.44 3.76
CA GLN A 78 2.33 -1.87 4.81
C GLN A 78 3.64 -1.32 4.23
N GLN A 79 4.28 -2.06 3.33
CA GLN A 79 5.47 -1.61 2.62
C GLN A 79 5.18 -0.35 1.80
N SER A 80 4.01 -0.28 1.14
CA SER A 80 3.62 0.91 0.39
C SER A 80 3.49 2.16 1.25
N VAL A 81 3.13 2.05 2.54
CA VAL A 81 3.15 3.20 3.46
C VAL A 81 4.58 3.50 3.91
N GLN A 82 5.43 2.50 4.05
CA GLN A 82 6.84 2.67 4.42
C GLN A 82 7.69 3.31 3.31
N ASP A 83 7.30 3.14 2.05
CA ASP A 83 7.96 3.73 0.88
C ASP A 83 7.52 5.18 0.61
N LEU A 84 6.61 5.75 1.43
CA LEU A 84 6.15 7.14 1.38
C LEU A 84 7.19 8.10 1.95
#